data_AF-A0A701FNB7-F1
#
_entry.id   AF-A0A701FNB7-F1
#
_cell.length_a   1.000
_cell.length_b   1.000
_cell.length_c   1.000
_cell.angle_alpha   90.00
_cell.angle_beta   90.00
_cell.angle_gamma   90.00
#
_symmetry.space_group_name_H-M   'P 1'
#
loop_
_entity.id
_entity.type
_entity.pdbx_description
1 polymer ?
#
loop_
_entity_poly.entity_id
_entity_poly.type
_entity_poly.pdbx_seq_one_letter_code
_entity_poly.pdbx_strand_id
1 'polypeptide(L)'
;MEKRTKEIKIRLTETEHQLLLERCDRTHLAEWLRHLGLGEHTSRKRRVPSVAPELLRQVSGIGNNLNQIARRLNQSDSLTPSERVSLLAVLNSLDRQLGDLLEQNRDR
;
A
#
# COMPACT_ATOMS: atom_id res chain seq x y z
N MET A 1 3.31 -23.89 17.72
CA MET A 1 4.10 -24.03 16.47
C MET A 1 5.13 -25.13 16.71
N GLU A 2 5.10 -26.19 15.92
CA GLU A 2 6.04 -27.31 16.10
C GLU A 2 7.46 -26.88 15.74
N LYS A 3 8.45 -27.32 16.52
CA LYS A 3 9.84 -26.94 16.34
C LYS A 3 10.42 -27.72 15.17
N ARG A 4 10.98 -27.03 14.16
CA ARG A 4 11.65 -27.66 13.02
C ARG A 4 13.02 -28.19 13.46
N THR A 5 13.21 -29.50 13.37
CA THR A 5 14.44 -30.20 13.82
C THR A 5 15.24 -30.84 12.70
N LYS A 6 14.72 -30.87 11.47
CA LYS A 6 15.37 -31.46 10.29
C LYS A 6 16.05 -30.37 9.45
N GLU A 7 17.24 -30.66 8.95
CA GLU A 7 18.05 -29.79 8.09
C GLU A 7 18.30 -30.45 6.73
N ILE A 8 18.38 -29.65 5.68
CA ILE A 8 18.75 -30.07 4.32
C ILE A 8 19.97 -29.25 3.88
N LYS A 9 21.05 -29.91 3.48
CA LYS A 9 22.26 -29.28 2.92
C LYS A 9 22.28 -29.44 1.41
N ILE A 10 22.44 -28.32 0.70
CA ILE A 10 22.49 -28.28 -0.77
C ILE A 10 23.85 -27.72 -1.16
N ARG A 11 24.56 -28.41 -2.06
CA ARG A 11 25.79 -27.89 -2.68
C ARG A 11 25.40 -27.13 -3.94
N LEU A 12 25.97 -25.95 -4.11
CA LEU A 12 25.72 -25.06 -5.23
C LEU A 12 27.05 -24.62 -5.83
N THR A 13 27.06 -24.39 -7.13
CA THR A 13 28.07 -23.57 -7.79
C THR A 13 27.83 -22.10 -7.47
N GLU A 14 28.84 -21.25 -7.65
CA GLU A 14 28.72 -19.81 -7.40
C GLU A 14 27.58 -19.17 -8.22
N THR A 15 27.45 -19.58 -9.48
CA THR A 15 26.41 -19.09 -10.39
C THR A 15 25.02 -19.51 -9.93
N GLU A 16 24.84 -20.75 -9.48
CA GLU A 16 23.56 -21.21 -8.94
C GLU A 16 23.20 -20.46 -7.66
N HIS A 17 24.16 -20.23 -6.77
CA HIS A 17 23.95 -19.48 -5.54
C HIS A 17 23.50 -18.04 -5.84
N GLN A 18 24.15 -17.37 -6.79
CA GLN A 18 23.79 -16.02 -7.21
C GLN A 18 22.38 -15.96 -7.82
N LEU A 19 22.04 -16.90 -8.70
CA LEU A 19 20.70 -17.01 -9.30
C LEU A 19 19.61 -17.21 -8.25
N LEU A 20 19.89 -17.97 -7.18
CA LEU A 20 18.95 -18.16 -6.07
C LEU A 20 18.76 -16.88 -5.26
N LEU A 21 19.83 -16.12 -5.02
CA LEU A 21 19.74 -14.82 -4.34
C LEU A 21 18.94 -13.81 -5.14
N GLU A 22 19.16 -13.72 -6.45
CA GLU A 22 18.43 -12.79 -7.33
C GLU A 22 16.92 -13.11 -7.42
N ARG A 23 16.57 -14.40 -7.38
CA ARG A 23 15.16 -14.84 -7.39
C ARG A 23 14.49 -14.72 -6.02
N CYS A 24 15.27 -14.64 -4.95
CA CYS A 24 14.76 -14.49 -3.60
C CYS A 24 14.31 -13.05 -3.37
N ASP A 25 13.04 -12.76 -3.66
CA ASP A 25 12.38 -11.47 -3.37
C ASP A 25 12.12 -11.26 -1.84
N ARG A 26 12.74 -12.09 -0.98
CA ARG A 26 12.56 -12.13 0.48
C ARG A 26 13.91 -11.98 1.20
N THR A 27 13.85 -11.53 2.45
CA THR A 27 15.02 -11.31 3.32
C THR A 27 15.81 -12.59 3.65
N HIS A 28 15.23 -13.79 3.48
CA HIS A 28 15.85 -15.06 3.88
C HIS A 28 15.68 -16.19 2.84
N LEU A 29 16.80 -16.60 2.22
CA LEU A 29 16.86 -17.65 1.18
C LEU A 29 16.27 -19.01 1.65
N ALA A 30 16.55 -19.41 2.89
CA ALA A 30 16.08 -20.69 3.43
C ALA A 30 14.55 -20.76 3.63
N GLU A 31 13.91 -19.63 3.91
CA GLU A 31 12.45 -19.53 3.99
C GLU A 31 11.84 -19.62 2.59
N TRP A 32 12.42 -18.90 1.63
CA TRP A 32 11.99 -18.92 0.24
C TRP A 32 12.11 -20.32 -0.40
N LEU A 33 13.24 -21.00 -0.23
CA LEU A 33 13.45 -22.38 -0.70
C LEU A 33 12.44 -23.37 -0.11
N ARG A 34 12.07 -23.17 1.16
CA ARG A 34 11.08 -24.03 1.83
C ARG A 34 9.69 -23.84 1.24
N HIS A 35 9.26 -22.59 1.08
CA HIS A 35 7.97 -22.30 0.44
C HIS A 35 7.91 -22.86 -0.98
N LEU A 36 9.01 -22.71 -1.74
CA LEU A 36 9.14 -23.27 -3.08
C LEU A 36 9.02 -24.80 -3.08
N GLY A 37 9.72 -25.49 -2.17
CA GLY A 37 9.72 -26.96 -2.08
C GLY A 37 8.43 -27.57 -1.52
N LEU A 38 7.66 -26.82 -0.72
CA LEU A 38 6.38 -27.26 -0.16
C LEU A 38 5.17 -26.86 -1.02
N GLY A 39 5.39 -26.16 -2.14
CA GLY A 39 4.30 -25.70 -3.01
C GLY A 39 3.41 -24.63 -2.36
N GLU A 40 3.87 -24.00 -1.29
CA GLU A 40 3.15 -22.90 -0.66
C GLU A 40 3.22 -21.71 -1.61
N HIS A 41 2.08 -21.37 -2.23
CA HIS A 41 1.97 -20.20 -3.09
C HIS A 41 2.30 -18.95 -2.29
N THR A 42 3.56 -18.50 -2.38
CA THR A 42 3.92 -17.18 -1.88
C THR A 42 3.17 -16.21 -2.77
N SER A 43 2.13 -15.58 -2.26
CA SER A 43 1.63 -14.37 -2.89
C SER A 43 2.85 -13.47 -3.04
N ARG A 44 3.28 -13.22 -4.29
CA ARG A 44 4.23 -12.16 -4.58
C ARG A 44 3.68 -10.96 -3.83
N LYS A 45 4.39 -10.47 -2.81
CA LYS A 45 4.02 -9.19 -2.20
C LYS A 45 4.01 -8.25 -3.38
N ARG A 46 2.81 -7.79 -3.77
CA ARG A 46 2.65 -6.85 -4.88
C ARG A 46 3.67 -5.76 -4.61
N ARG A 47 4.63 -5.59 -5.52
CA ARG A 47 5.60 -4.50 -5.41
C ARG A 47 4.74 -3.24 -5.31
N VAL A 48 4.74 -2.65 -4.13
CA VAL A 48 4.03 -1.39 -3.91
C VAL A 48 4.73 -0.40 -4.82
N PRO A 49 4.00 0.34 -5.67
CA PRO A 49 4.60 1.33 -6.54
C PRO A 49 5.51 2.25 -5.71
N SER A 50 6.72 2.51 -6.21
CA SER A 50 7.63 3.47 -5.58
C SER A 50 7.07 4.86 -5.82
N VAL A 51 6.19 5.32 -4.93
CA VAL A 51 5.59 6.65 -4.98
C VAL A 51 6.50 7.62 -4.23
N ALA A 52 6.72 8.82 -4.79
CA ALA A 52 7.45 9.89 -4.11
C ALA A 52 6.85 10.13 -2.70
N PRO A 53 7.65 10.10 -1.62
CA PRO A 53 7.17 10.31 -0.25
C PRO A 53 6.40 11.62 -0.07
N GLU A 54 6.79 12.65 -0.82
CA GLU A 54 6.15 13.97 -0.83
C GLU A 54 4.71 13.89 -1.31
N LEU A 55 4.44 13.08 -2.35
CA LEU A 55 3.10 12.88 -2.90
C LEU A 55 2.21 12.14 -1.90
N LEU A 56 2.72 11.07 -1.27
CA LEU A 56 2.00 10.34 -0.23
C LEU A 56 1.65 11.23 0.96
N ARG A 57 2.58 12.10 1.38
CA ARG A 57 2.36 13.06 2.46
C ARG A 57 1.27 14.08 2.10
N GLN A 58 1.27 14.60 0.87
CA GLN A 58 0.24 15.53 0.43
C GLN A 58 -1.14 14.87 0.35
N VAL A 59 -1.24 13.69 -0.25
CA VAL A 59 -2.49 12.94 -0.34
C VAL A 59 -3.02 12.59 1.06
N SER A 60 -2.14 12.18 1.98
CA SER A 60 -2.51 11.91 3.38
C SER A 60 -2.99 13.17 4.10
N GLY A 61 -2.35 14.32 3.87
CA GLY A 61 -2.78 15.62 4.40
C GLY A 61 -4.18 16.02 3.92
N ILE A 62 -4.47 15.80 2.64
CA ILE A 62 -5.79 16.06 2.04
C ILE A 62 -6.85 15.14 2.65
N GLY A 63 -6.57 13.83 2.75
CA GLY A 63 -7.47 12.87 3.39
C GLY A 63 -7.77 13.21 4.86
N ASN A 64 -6.77 13.68 5.60
CA ASN A 64 -6.95 14.13 6.99
C ASN A 64 -7.83 15.37 7.09
N ASN A 65 -7.68 16.34 6.18
CA ASN A 65 -8.53 17.53 6.14
C ASN A 65 -9.98 17.18 5.80
N LEU A 66 -10.19 16.28 4.83
CA LEU A 66 -11.52 15.76 4.49
C LEU A 66 -12.17 15.05 5.69
N ASN A 67 -11.43 14.21 6.40
CA ASN A 67 -11.93 13.51 7.58
C ASN A 67 -12.29 14.49 8.71
N GLN A 68 -11.54 15.58 8.88
CA GLN A 68 -11.87 16.64 9.84
C GLN A 68 -13.16 17.37 9.46
N ILE A 69 -13.35 17.70 8.18
CA ILE A 69 -14.59 18.31 7.69
C ILE A 69 -15.77 17.36 7.89
N ALA A 70 -15.63 16.08 7.53
CA ALA A 70 -16.67 15.08 7.73
C ALA A 70 -17.04 14.92 9.22
N ARG A 71 -16.05 14.86 10.11
CA ARG A 71 -16.29 14.83 11.56
C ARG A 71 -17.01 16.09 12.05
N ARG A 72 -16.62 17.27 11.55
CA ARG A 72 -17.26 18.54 11.93
C ARG A 72 -18.71 18.62 11.45
N LEU A 73 -19.00 18.10 10.25
CA LEU A 73 -20.35 18.00 9.70
C LEU A 73 -21.23 17.02 10.49
N ASN A 74 -20.62 15.97 11.05
CA ASN A 74 -21.31 14.97 11.87
C ASN A 74 -21.47 15.39 13.35
N GLN A 75 -20.88 16.51 13.78
CA GLN A 75 -21.07 17.05 15.12
C GLN A 75 -22.39 17.83 15.21
N SER A 76 -23.12 17.61 16.29
CA SER A 76 -24.53 17.96 16.49
C SER A 76 -24.83 19.47 16.69
N ASP A 77 -23.83 20.35 16.67
CA ASP A 77 -24.08 21.80 16.69
C ASP A 77 -24.55 22.24 15.31
N SER A 78 -25.79 22.70 15.27
CA SER A 78 -26.62 22.80 14.08
C SER A 78 -26.09 23.81 13.06
N LEU A 79 -25.30 23.33 12.09
CA LEU A 79 -25.24 23.96 10.77
C LEU A 79 -26.65 24.01 10.20
N THR A 80 -27.04 25.18 9.70
CA THR A 80 -28.30 25.35 8.99
C THR A 80 -28.32 24.43 7.76
N PRO A 81 -29.50 23.98 7.30
CA PRO A 81 -29.61 23.12 6.12
C PRO A 81 -28.91 23.69 4.88
N SER A 82 -28.93 25.01 4.69
CA SER A 82 -28.24 25.70 3.60
C SER A 82 -26.71 25.64 3.72
N GLU A 83 -26.16 25.81 4.92
CA GLU A 83 -24.72 25.69 5.16
C GLU A 83 -24.22 24.26 4.90
N ARG A 84 -25.02 23.24 5.26
CA ARG A 84 -24.69 21.84 4.94
C ARG A 84 -24.66 21.58 3.45
N VAL A 85 -25.64 22.08 2.70
CA VAL A 85 -25.70 21.93 1.24
C VAL A 85 -24.51 22.62 0.57
N SER A 86 -24.16 23.83 0.98
CA SER A 86 -22.98 24.55 0.48
C SER A 86 -21.68 23.81 0.77
N LEU A 87 -21.52 23.25 1.99
CA LEU A 87 -20.35 22.44 2.35
C LEU A 87 -20.26 21.16 1.53
N LEU A 88 -21.38 20.46 1.32
CA LEU A 88 -21.43 19.26 0.48
C LEU A 88 -21.07 19.57 -0.99
N ALA A 89 -21.48 20.72 -1.51
CA ALA A 89 -21.11 21.15 -2.86
C ALA A 89 -19.60 21.41 -2.99
N VAL A 90 -19.00 22.08 -2.00
CA VAL A 90 -17.55 22.31 -1.95
C VAL A 90 -16.78 21.00 -1.83
N LEU A 91 -17.24 20.06 -1.00
CA LEU A 91 -16.62 18.74 -0.87
C LEU A 91 -16.68 17.94 -2.18
N ASN A 92 -17.82 17.92 -2.87
CA ASN A 92 -17.93 17.27 -4.18
C ASN A 92 -17.08 17.94 -5.27
N SER A 93 -16.83 19.25 -5.15
CA SER A 93 -15.90 19.94 -6.04
C SER A 93 -14.45 19.52 -5.77
N LEU A 94 -14.07 19.40 -4.50
CA LEU A 94 -12.73 18.95 -4.10
C LEU A 94 -12.47 17.50 -4.51
N ASP A 95 -13.45 16.62 -4.35
CA ASP A 95 -13.34 15.21 -4.74
C ASP A 95 -13.09 15.05 -6.25
N ARG A 96 -13.83 15.81 -7.07
CA ARG A 96 -13.61 15.85 -8.53
C ARG A 96 -12.22 16.38 -8.91
N GLN A 97 -11.80 17.50 -8.33
CA GLN A 97 -10.47 18.07 -8.58
C GLN A 97 -9.34 17.11 -8.20
N LEU A 98 -9.51 16.33 -7.12
CA LEU A 98 -8.57 15.28 -6.72
C LEU A 98 -8.57 14.10 -7.68
N GLY A 99 -9.75 13.67 -8.14
CA GLY A 99 -9.89 12.66 -9.19
C GLY A 99 -9.13 13.07 -10.46
N ASP A 100 -9.34 14.30 -10.93
CA ASP A 100 -8.67 14.84 -12.11
C ASP A 100 -7.14 14.90 -11.94
N LEU A 101 -6.66 15.32 -10.76
CA LEU A 101 -5.23 15.39 -10.45
C LEU A 101 -4.61 14.00 -10.39
N LEU A 102 -5.31 13.02 -9.83
CA LEU A 102 -4.87 11.62 -9.82
C LEU A 102 -4.84 11.02 -11.21
N GLU A 103 -5.83 11.29 -12.07
CA GLU A 103 -5.83 10.84 -13.46
C GLU A 103 -4.66 11.45 -14.25
N GLN A 104 -4.40 12.75 -14.10
CA GLN A 104 -3.29 13.43 -14.78
C GLN A 104 -1.91 12.89 -14.39
N ASN A 105 -1.78 12.31 -13.19
CA ASN A 105 -0.52 11.76 -12.68
C ASN A 105 -0.51 10.22 -12.69
N ARG A 106 -1.51 9.57 -13.31
CA ARG A 106 -1.60 8.11 -13.41
C ARG A 106 -0.68 7.51 -14.46
N ASP A 107 -0.32 8.29 -15.48
CA ASP A 107 0.45 7.87 -16.66
C ASP A 107 1.84 8.57 -16.77
N ARG A 108 2.30 9.22 -15.71
CA ARG A 108 3.68 9.75 -15.58
C ARG A 108 4.52 8.85 -14.69
#